data_AF-A0A4U5TQD8-F1
#
_entry.id   AF-A0A4U5TQD8-F1
#
_cell.length_a   1.000
_cell.length_b   1.000
_cell.length_c   1.000
_cell.angle_alpha   90.00
_cell.angle_beta   90.00
_cell.angle_gamma   90.00
#
_symmetry.space_group_name_H-M   'P 1'
#
loop_
_entity.id
_entity.type
_entity.pdbx_description
1 polymer ?
#
loop_
_entity_poly.entity_id
_entity_poly.type
_entity_poly.pdbx_seq_one_letter_code
_entity_poly.pdbx_strand_id
1 'polypeptide(L)'
;MKGIIEQAFKGNTDWWRYIVGFFVIFFIWQIGSSIQGIFVYLKLVQEGLKADEILAKLSDMEVLMTTLESNFNFFLLLLGFVFGFGGVVVVIKLLHNLQLKQLITSRTHIDWKRIGLSFGVIAGLLILSVLLDYKLSPTDYQLNFKLQRFLILALIGIVMVPIQTTFEELLFRGYLMQGFGSIFKSRAVALILTSVLFGGLHVFNPEVAKLGYQALIVYISTGFFLGIVTLMDEGLELAIGFHAGNNLITALLVTADWTAFKTHSVFRYLGEPSLVSDVYIPVLIFYPILILIFSGIYKWKNWKQKLFGKIEQTK
;
A
#
# COMPACT_ATOMS: atom_id res chain seq x y z
N MET A 1 3.43 -12.68 -25.30
CA MET A 1 2.77 -11.44 -24.87
C MET A 1 3.83 -10.47 -24.37
N LYS A 2 3.77 -9.20 -24.77
CA LYS A 2 4.63 -8.14 -24.22
C LYS A 2 4.35 -8.00 -22.71
N GLY A 3 5.37 -7.71 -21.90
CA GLY A 3 5.23 -7.64 -20.44
C GLY A 3 4.38 -6.45 -19.95
N ILE A 4 4.28 -6.31 -18.64
CA ILE A 4 3.48 -5.29 -17.95
C ILE A 4 4.02 -3.89 -18.21
N ILE A 5 5.34 -3.70 -18.22
CA ILE A 5 5.94 -2.40 -18.57
C ILE A 5 5.66 -2.05 -20.04
N GLU A 6 5.76 -3.04 -20.93
CA GLU A 6 5.53 -2.84 -22.36
C GLU A 6 4.06 -2.57 -22.70
N GLN A 7 3.11 -2.76 -21.78
CA GLN A 7 1.72 -2.32 -21.98
C GLN A 7 1.63 -0.80 -22.17
N ALA A 8 2.56 -0.04 -21.61
CA ALA A 8 2.64 1.41 -21.76
C ALA A 8 2.68 1.85 -23.23
N PHE A 9 3.39 1.10 -24.08
CA PHE A 9 3.56 1.42 -25.50
C PHE A 9 2.32 1.20 -26.36
N LYS A 10 1.20 0.75 -25.77
CA LYS A 10 -0.11 0.75 -26.45
C LYS A 10 -0.78 2.12 -26.45
N GLY A 11 -0.25 3.07 -25.68
CA GLY A 11 -0.72 4.44 -25.60
C GLY A 11 0.43 5.44 -25.69
N ASN A 12 0.22 6.64 -25.15
CA ASN A 12 1.22 7.71 -25.20
C ASN A 12 2.26 7.56 -24.08
N THR A 13 3.55 7.58 -24.42
CA THR A 13 4.64 7.35 -23.46
C THR A 13 5.64 8.50 -23.36
N ASP A 14 5.30 9.71 -23.82
CA ASP A 14 6.17 10.87 -23.67
C ASP A 14 6.52 11.10 -22.19
N TRP A 15 7.79 11.32 -21.87
CA TRP A 15 8.28 11.38 -20.49
C TRP A 15 7.54 12.41 -19.62
N TRP A 16 7.20 13.58 -20.20
CA TRP A 16 6.53 14.67 -19.49
C TRP A 16 5.12 14.26 -19.03
N ARG A 17 4.46 13.33 -19.73
CA ARG A 17 3.14 12.82 -19.35
C ARG A 17 3.21 12.11 -18.01
N TYR A 18 4.25 11.31 -17.78
CA TYR A 18 4.41 10.61 -16.50
C TYR A 18 4.57 11.58 -15.33
N ILE A 19 5.35 12.65 -15.53
CA ILE A 19 5.56 13.69 -14.51
C ILE A 19 4.28 14.47 -14.25
N VAL A 20 3.65 15.01 -15.31
CA VAL A 20 2.39 15.78 -15.18
C VAL A 20 1.31 14.90 -14.55
N GLY A 21 1.15 13.67 -15.02
CA GLY A 21 0.13 12.78 -14.49
C GLY A 21 0.42 12.34 -13.05
N PHE A 22 1.68 12.20 -12.63
CA PHE A 22 2.02 11.98 -11.22
C PHE A 22 1.53 13.15 -10.35
N PHE A 23 1.81 14.39 -10.74
CA PHE A 23 1.35 15.56 -9.99
C PHE A 23 -0.17 15.69 -10.01
N VAL A 24 -0.84 15.41 -11.12
CA VAL A 24 -2.31 15.40 -11.19
C VAL A 24 -2.89 14.36 -10.23
N ILE A 25 -2.37 13.12 -10.23
CA ILE A 25 -2.79 12.06 -9.30
C ILE A 25 -2.56 12.52 -7.85
N PHE A 26 -1.37 13.06 -7.58
CA PHE A 26 -0.99 13.53 -6.25
C PHE A 26 -1.94 14.64 -5.76
N PHE A 27 -2.22 15.67 -6.56
CA PHE A 27 -3.11 16.75 -6.15
C PHE A 27 -4.55 16.27 -5.94
N ILE A 28 -5.06 15.39 -6.81
CA ILE A 28 -6.40 14.81 -6.61
C ILE A 28 -6.45 13.98 -5.32
N TRP A 29 -5.42 13.19 -5.05
CA TRP A 29 -5.28 12.46 -3.79
C TRP A 29 -5.25 13.41 -2.59
N GLN A 30 -4.45 14.48 -2.63
CA GLN A 30 -4.36 15.46 -1.53
C GLN A 30 -5.67 16.22 -1.30
N ILE A 31 -6.44 16.52 -2.36
CA ILE A 31 -7.78 17.09 -2.21
C ILE A 31 -8.67 16.13 -1.40
N GLY A 32 -8.66 14.84 -1.72
CA GLY A 32 -9.38 13.83 -0.95
C GLY A 32 -8.90 13.73 0.50
N SER A 33 -7.58 13.66 0.72
CA SER A 33 -6.98 13.58 2.06
C SER A 33 -7.26 14.82 2.91
N SER A 34 -7.38 16.01 2.30
CA SER A 34 -7.69 17.26 3.01
C SER A 34 -9.04 17.24 3.73
N ILE A 35 -9.97 16.38 3.30
CA ILE A 35 -11.28 16.21 3.93
C ILE A 35 -11.11 15.78 5.39
N GLN A 36 -10.17 14.87 5.70
CA GLN A 36 -9.87 14.48 7.08
C GLN A 36 -9.45 15.70 7.92
N GLY A 37 -8.52 16.51 7.39
CA GLY A 37 -8.06 17.73 8.06
C GLY A 37 -9.18 18.74 8.32
N ILE A 38 -10.15 18.86 7.41
CA ILE A 38 -11.34 19.70 7.61
C ILE A 38 -12.18 19.19 8.79
N PHE A 39 -12.43 17.87 8.89
CA PHE A 39 -13.20 17.33 10.02
C PHE A 39 -12.46 17.46 11.35
N VAL A 40 -11.13 17.26 11.36
CA VAL A 40 -10.29 17.51 12.55
C VAL A 40 -10.36 18.98 12.94
N TYR A 41 -10.23 19.91 11.99
CA TYR A 41 -10.38 21.35 12.23
C TYR A 41 -11.73 21.66 12.89
N LEU A 42 -12.83 21.18 12.32
CA LEU A 42 -14.18 21.42 12.85
C LEU A 42 -14.35 20.86 14.27
N LYS A 43 -13.76 19.70 14.56
CA LYS A 43 -13.77 19.11 15.90
C LYS A 43 -13.02 19.97 16.91
N LEU A 44 -11.85 20.50 16.56
CA LEU A 44 -11.07 21.38 17.43
C LEU A 44 -11.74 22.75 17.65
N VAL A 45 -12.46 23.27 16.64
CA VAL A 45 -13.29 24.46 16.80
C VAL A 45 -14.42 24.21 17.82
N GLN A 46 -15.07 23.04 17.76
CA GLN A 46 -16.10 22.67 18.73
C GLN A 46 -15.56 22.53 20.17
N GLU A 47 -14.28 22.20 20.31
CA GLU A 47 -13.58 22.15 21.59
C GLU A 47 -13.14 23.54 22.10
N GLY A 48 -13.42 24.60 21.33
CA GLY A 48 -13.20 25.99 21.73
C GLY A 48 -11.82 26.53 21.41
N LEU A 49 -11.00 25.82 20.63
CA LEU A 49 -9.68 26.30 20.21
C LEU A 49 -9.80 27.44 19.20
N LYS A 50 -8.83 28.36 19.24
CA LYS A 50 -8.74 29.46 18.28
C LYS A 50 -8.09 29.02 16.97
N ALA A 51 -8.36 29.74 15.89
CA ALA A 51 -7.92 29.35 14.55
C ALA A 51 -6.40 29.20 14.42
N ASP A 52 -5.62 30.09 15.04
CA ASP A 52 -4.15 30.04 15.08
C ASP A 52 -3.62 28.80 15.82
N GLU A 53 -4.21 28.45 16.96
CA GLU A 53 -3.88 27.24 17.72
C GLU A 53 -4.21 25.96 16.92
N ILE A 54 -5.34 25.95 16.21
CA ILE A 54 -5.75 24.80 15.40
C ILE A 54 -4.79 24.60 14.23
N LEU A 55 -4.42 25.67 13.53
CA LEU A 55 -3.49 25.59 12.39
C LEU A 55 -2.13 25.03 12.81
N ALA A 56 -1.63 25.40 13.99
CA ALA A 56 -0.40 24.81 14.54
C ALA A 56 -0.55 23.31 14.89
N LYS A 57 -1.73 22.90 15.33
CA LYS A 57 -2.02 21.49 15.66
C LYS A 57 -2.25 20.61 14.43
N LEU A 58 -2.77 21.15 13.32
CA LEU A 58 -3.04 20.37 12.11
C LEU A 58 -1.78 19.87 11.39
N SER A 59 -0.61 20.44 11.68
CA SER A 59 0.67 19.89 11.19
C SER A 59 1.15 18.66 11.97
N ASP A 60 0.53 18.36 13.11
CA ASP A 60 0.86 17.20 13.93
C ASP A 60 0.04 15.97 13.48
N MET A 61 0.76 14.93 13.05
CA MET A 61 0.16 13.66 12.63
C MET A 61 -0.60 12.98 13.78
N GLU A 62 -0.14 13.10 15.02
CA GLU A 62 -0.84 12.51 16.16
C GLU A 62 -2.22 13.17 16.34
N VAL A 63 -2.30 14.50 16.19
CA VAL A 63 -3.57 15.23 16.23
C VAL A 63 -4.51 14.75 15.13
N LEU A 64 -4.03 14.64 13.88
CA LEU A 64 -4.84 14.15 12.77
C LEU A 64 -5.36 12.72 13.01
N MET A 65 -4.54 11.87 13.64
CA MET A 65 -4.86 10.45 13.84
C MET A 65 -5.71 10.16 15.08
N THR A 66 -5.77 11.06 16.06
CA THR A 66 -6.41 10.80 17.36
C THR A 66 -7.59 11.71 17.73
N THR A 67 -7.76 12.85 17.05
CA THR A 67 -8.80 13.84 17.38
C THR A 67 -10.23 13.33 17.10
N LEU A 68 -10.41 12.57 16.03
CA LEU A 68 -11.71 12.04 15.62
C LEU A 68 -11.93 10.63 16.17
N GLU A 69 -13.20 10.19 16.21
CA GLU A 69 -13.52 8.80 16.53
C GLU A 69 -12.82 7.86 15.54
N SER A 70 -12.20 6.80 16.06
CA SER A 70 -11.27 5.92 15.31
C SER A 70 -11.82 5.39 13.98
N ASN A 71 -13.05 4.86 13.94
CA ASN A 71 -13.62 4.34 12.69
C ASN A 71 -13.90 5.46 11.70
N PHE A 72 -14.46 6.58 12.18
CA PHE A 72 -14.72 7.73 11.31
C PHE A 72 -13.42 8.31 10.76
N ASN A 73 -12.38 8.42 11.59
CA ASN A 73 -11.07 8.89 11.18
C ASN A 73 -10.43 7.97 10.14
N PHE A 74 -10.48 6.66 10.38
CA PHE A 74 -9.98 5.66 9.45
C PHE A 74 -10.71 5.71 8.09
N PHE A 75 -12.03 5.90 8.10
CA PHE A 75 -12.78 6.11 6.86
C PHE A 75 -12.32 7.36 6.10
N LEU A 76 -12.17 8.51 6.77
CA LEU A 76 -11.73 9.76 6.14
C LEU A 76 -10.29 9.67 5.60
N LEU A 77 -9.40 8.99 6.32
CA LEU A 77 -8.05 8.70 5.85
C LEU A 77 -8.09 7.90 4.54
N LEU A 78 -8.87 6.81 4.52
CA LEU A 78 -9.00 5.95 3.33
C LEU A 78 -9.73 6.63 2.17
N LEU A 79 -10.60 7.61 2.46
CA LEU A 79 -11.32 8.37 1.44
C LEU A 79 -10.35 9.10 0.50
N GLY A 80 -9.24 9.63 1.01
CA GLY A 80 -8.20 10.24 0.16
C GLY A 80 -7.75 9.29 -0.96
N PHE A 81 -7.53 8.02 -0.64
CA PHE A 81 -7.07 7.04 -1.61
C PHE A 81 -8.13 6.68 -2.66
N VAL A 82 -9.44 6.84 -2.36
CA VAL A 82 -10.51 6.74 -3.36
C VAL A 82 -10.37 7.84 -4.41
N PHE A 83 -10.08 9.07 -3.98
CA PHE A 83 -9.77 10.18 -4.90
C PHE A 83 -8.51 9.88 -5.71
N GLY A 84 -7.45 9.41 -5.05
CA GLY A 84 -6.21 9.00 -5.72
C GLY A 84 -6.45 7.95 -6.81
N PHE A 85 -7.25 6.92 -6.53
CA PHE A 85 -7.67 5.92 -7.51
C PHE A 85 -8.37 6.56 -8.71
N GLY A 86 -9.32 7.48 -8.44
CA GLY A 86 -9.98 8.28 -9.48
C GLY A 86 -8.99 9.09 -10.32
N GLY A 87 -7.99 9.70 -9.68
CA GLY A 87 -6.89 10.41 -10.33
C GLY A 87 -6.11 9.53 -11.30
N VAL A 88 -5.78 8.29 -10.91
CA VAL A 88 -5.12 7.33 -11.81
C VAL A 88 -6.00 7.03 -13.02
N VAL A 89 -7.30 6.80 -12.83
CA VAL A 89 -8.25 6.52 -13.91
C VAL A 89 -8.35 7.70 -14.89
N VAL A 90 -8.37 8.93 -14.37
CA VAL A 90 -8.39 10.15 -15.19
C VAL A 90 -7.10 10.27 -16.00
N VAL A 91 -5.94 10.15 -15.35
CA VAL A 91 -4.63 10.30 -16.01
C VAL A 91 -4.41 9.22 -17.07
N ILE A 92 -4.70 7.95 -16.77
CA ILE A 92 -4.44 6.87 -17.72
C ILE A 92 -5.31 6.99 -18.98
N LYS A 93 -6.57 7.42 -18.83
CA LYS A 93 -7.50 7.61 -19.95
C LYS A 93 -7.14 8.85 -20.76
N LEU A 94 -6.99 10.01 -20.11
CA LEU A 94 -6.89 11.29 -20.81
C LEU A 94 -5.46 11.58 -21.28
N LEU A 95 -4.46 11.26 -20.46
CA LEU A 95 -3.07 11.62 -20.76
C LEU A 95 -2.35 10.53 -21.56
N HIS A 96 -2.64 9.26 -21.26
CA HIS A 96 -1.97 8.13 -21.89
C HIS A 96 -2.80 7.42 -22.96
N ASN A 97 -4.10 7.71 -23.08
CA ASN A 97 -5.01 7.00 -23.98
C ASN A 97 -4.98 5.47 -23.77
N LEU A 98 -4.93 5.05 -22.50
CA LEU A 98 -4.89 3.66 -22.08
C LEU A 98 -6.13 3.33 -21.23
N GLN A 99 -6.48 2.05 -21.19
CA GLN A 99 -7.48 1.58 -20.22
C GLN A 99 -6.77 1.20 -18.92
N LEU A 100 -7.52 1.15 -17.82
CA LEU A 100 -6.98 0.81 -16.51
C LEU A 100 -6.32 -0.59 -16.50
N LYS A 101 -6.86 -1.52 -17.30
CA LYS A 101 -6.35 -2.90 -17.40
C LYS A 101 -4.87 -2.95 -17.78
N GLN A 102 -4.40 -2.03 -18.62
CA GLN A 102 -3.00 -1.98 -19.06
C GLN A 102 -2.04 -1.64 -17.91
N LEU A 103 -2.52 -1.00 -16.83
CA LEU A 103 -1.75 -0.84 -15.60
C LEU A 103 -1.76 -2.10 -14.73
N ILE A 104 -2.80 -2.93 -14.82
CA ILE A 104 -3.01 -4.09 -13.95
C ILE A 104 -2.33 -5.33 -14.51
N THR A 105 -2.47 -5.63 -15.81
CA THR A 105 -1.99 -6.90 -16.36
C THR A 105 -1.69 -6.87 -17.85
N SER A 106 -0.70 -7.66 -18.25
CA SER A 106 -0.42 -7.98 -19.66
C SER A 106 -1.34 -9.05 -20.26
N ARG A 107 -2.13 -9.75 -19.41
CA ARG A 107 -3.02 -10.85 -19.80
C ARG A 107 -4.26 -10.33 -20.53
N THR A 108 -5.08 -11.25 -21.04
CA THR A 108 -6.34 -10.89 -21.72
C THR A 108 -7.34 -10.28 -20.75
N HIS A 109 -7.45 -10.83 -19.53
CA HIS A 109 -8.36 -10.39 -18.47
C HIS A 109 -7.62 -10.33 -17.13
N ILE A 110 -8.17 -9.56 -16.18
CA ILE A 110 -7.71 -9.56 -14.79
C ILE A 110 -7.99 -10.94 -14.20
N ASP A 111 -6.96 -11.54 -13.60
CA ASP A 111 -7.07 -12.86 -13.01
C ASP A 111 -7.37 -12.75 -11.50
N TRP A 112 -8.67 -12.71 -11.18
CA TRP A 112 -9.17 -12.60 -9.80
C TRP A 112 -8.72 -13.77 -8.91
N LYS A 113 -8.39 -14.94 -9.47
CA LYS A 113 -7.91 -16.07 -8.68
C LYS A 113 -6.54 -15.79 -8.08
N ARG A 114 -5.69 -15.02 -8.78
CA ARG A 114 -4.38 -14.57 -8.26
C ARG A 114 -4.55 -13.63 -7.08
N ILE A 115 -5.48 -12.67 -7.20
CA ILE A 115 -5.81 -11.75 -6.11
C ILE A 115 -6.26 -12.54 -4.88
N GLY A 116 -7.26 -13.43 -5.04
CA GLY A 116 -7.77 -14.24 -3.94
C GLY A 116 -6.74 -15.19 -3.33
N LEU A 117 -5.90 -15.84 -4.16
CA LEU A 117 -4.83 -16.71 -3.67
C LEU A 117 -3.82 -15.93 -2.82
N SER A 118 -3.30 -14.83 -3.35
CA SER A 118 -2.28 -14.03 -2.67
C SER A 118 -2.82 -13.44 -1.36
N PHE A 119 -4.05 -12.93 -1.38
CA PHE A 119 -4.79 -12.48 -0.21
C PHE A 119 -4.91 -13.59 0.84
N GLY A 120 -5.37 -14.78 0.43
CA GLY A 120 -5.59 -15.89 1.35
C GLY A 120 -4.29 -16.38 2.01
N VAL A 121 -3.20 -16.46 1.23
CA VAL A 121 -1.89 -16.87 1.75
C VAL A 121 -1.39 -15.90 2.82
N ILE A 122 -1.36 -14.60 2.55
CA ILE A 122 -0.87 -13.63 3.55
C ILE A 122 -1.81 -13.50 4.73
N ALA A 123 -3.13 -13.54 4.51
CA ALA A 123 -4.12 -13.50 5.59
C ALA A 123 -3.93 -14.67 6.56
N GLY A 124 -3.78 -15.89 6.01
CA GLY A 124 -3.53 -17.09 6.82
C GLY A 124 -2.22 -17.02 7.60
N LEU A 125 -1.14 -16.55 6.97
CA LEU A 125 0.16 -16.36 7.63
C LEU A 125 0.06 -15.33 8.77
N LEU A 126 -0.55 -14.18 8.53
CA LEU A 126 -0.70 -13.13 9.56
C LEU A 126 -1.57 -13.59 10.73
N ILE A 127 -2.72 -14.23 10.45
CA ILE A 127 -3.58 -14.81 11.50
C ILE A 127 -2.77 -15.80 12.33
N LEU A 128 -2.03 -16.72 11.68
CA LEU A 128 -1.23 -17.71 12.39
C LEU A 128 -0.11 -17.06 13.22
N SER A 129 0.59 -16.07 12.66
CA SER A 129 1.65 -15.33 13.35
C SER A 129 1.11 -14.63 14.60
N VAL A 130 -0.01 -13.92 14.50
CA VAL A 130 -0.64 -13.23 15.64
C VAL A 130 -1.11 -14.23 16.69
N LEU A 131 -1.74 -15.35 16.29
CA LEU A 131 -2.19 -16.37 17.25
C LEU A 131 -1.02 -17.06 17.95
N LEU A 132 0.08 -17.30 17.24
CA LEU A 132 1.29 -17.86 17.81
C LEU A 132 1.94 -16.88 18.81
N ASP A 133 2.07 -15.62 18.43
CA ASP A 133 2.66 -14.60 19.29
C ASP A 133 1.80 -14.34 20.54
N TYR A 134 0.48 -14.27 20.38
CA TYR A 134 -0.46 -14.21 21.51
C TYR A 134 -0.30 -15.39 22.48
N LYS A 135 -0.02 -16.61 21.97
CA LYS A 135 0.18 -17.79 22.81
C LYS A 135 1.54 -17.77 23.52
N LEU A 136 2.57 -17.25 22.88
CA LEU A 136 3.93 -17.17 23.44
C LEU A 136 4.07 -16.02 24.45
N SER A 137 3.41 -14.89 24.18
CA SER A 137 3.52 -13.64 24.93
C SER A 137 2.14 -13.06 25.27
N PRO A 138 1.26 -13.79 25.99
CA PRO A 138 -0.12 -13.38 26.22
C PRO A 138 -0.26 -12.08 27.02
N THR A 139 0.75 -11.72 27.82
CA THR A 139 0.78 -10.46 28.59
C THR A 139 0.90 -9.22 27.72
N ASP A 140 1.39 -9.38 26.48
CA ASP A 140 1.60 -8.26 25.55
C ASP A 140 0.34 -7.94 24.75
N TYR A 141 -0.77 -8.64 25.03
CA TYR A 141 -2.02 -8.47 24.32
C TYR A 141 -3.18 -8.22 25.27
N GLN A 142 -4.05 -7.31 24.85
CA GLN A 142 -5.32 -7.03 25.50
C GLN A 142 -6.47 -7.24 24.51
N LEU A 143 -7.54 -7.89 24.95
CA LEU A 143 -8.77 -7.97 24.16
C LEU A 143 -9.38 -6.57 24.03
N ASN A 144 -9.46 -6.05 22.81
CA ASN A 144 -10.03 -4.74 22.47
C ASN A 144 -11.42 -4.86 21.80
N PHE A 145 -11.84 -6.08 21.49
CA PHE A 145 -13.01 -6.38 20.70
C PHE A 145 -14.31 -5.82 21.30
N LYS A 146 -14.96 -4.92 20.54
CA LYS A 146 -16.31 -4.43 20.80
C LYS A 146 -17.15 -4.62 19.55
N LEU A 147 -18.07 -5.60 19.57
CA LEU A 147 -18.77 -6.10 18.36
C LEU A 147 -19.28 -4.98 17.44
N GLN A 148 -20.05 -4.02 17.97
CA GLN A 148 -20.60 -2.94 17.15
C GLN A 148 -19.51 -2.09 16.47
N ARG A 149 -18.46 -1.70 17.22
CA ARG A 149 -17.37 -0.90 16.68
C ARG A 149 -16.51 -1.69 15.69
N PHE A 150 -16.30 -2.97 15.97
CA PHE A 150 -15.60 -3.88 15.10
C PHE A 150 -16.35 -4.13 13.78
N LEU A 151 -17.68 -4.28 13.81
CA LEU A 151 -18.47 -4.47 12.59
C LEU A 151 -18.41 -3.23 11.67
N ILE A 152 -18.41 -2.02 12.26
CA ILE A 152 -18.21 -0.78 11.52
C ILE A 152 -16.80 -0.74 10.92
N LEU A 153 -15.77 -1.07 11.71
CA LEU A 153 -14.39 -1.17 11.24
C LEU A 153 -14.27 -2.18 10.08
N ALA A 154 -14.87 -3.35 10.23
CA ALA A 154 -14.85 -4.41 9.22
C ALA A 154 -15.52 -3.96 7.93
N LEU A 155 -16.69 -3.31 8.01
CA LEU A 155 -17.36 -2.76 6.84
C LEU A 155 -16.50 -1.73 6.12
N ILE A 156 -15.92 -0.77 6.85
CA ILE A 156 -15.02 0.25 6.29
C ILE A 156 -13.80 -0.44 5.68
N GLY A 157 -13.12 -1.30 6.43
CA GLY A 157 -11.90 -1.98 6.03
C GLY A 157 -12.09 -2.83 4.77
N ILE A 158 -13.11 -3.70 4.75
CA ILE A 158 -13.38 -4.61 3.63
C ILE A 158 -13.64 -3.85 2.32
N VAL A 159 -14.25 -2.67 2.39
CA VAL A 159 -14.54 -1.86 1.20
C VAL A 159 -13.36 -0.98 0.82
N MET A 160 -12.82 -0.24 1.79
CA MET A 160 -11.92 0.89 1.55
C MET A 160 -10.45 0.47 1.49
N VAL A 161 -10.01 -0.54 2.25
CA VAL A 161 -8.60 -0.99 2.24
C VAL A 161 -8.23 -1.58 0.88
N PRO A 162 -9.03 -2.45 0.23
CA PRO A 162 -8.73 -2.90 -1.12
C PRO A 162 -8.62 -1.77 -2.14
N ILE A 163 -9.40 -0.69 -2.00
CA ILE A 163 -9.30 0.48 -2.88
C ILE A 163 -7.98 1.21 -2.63
N GLN A 164 -7.62 1.43 -1.35
CA GLN A 164 -6.38 2.08 -0.95
C GLN A 164 -5.16 1.32 -1.48
N THR A 165 -5.05 0.03 -1.20
CA THR A 165 -3.90 -0.77 -1.65
C THR A 165 -3.88 -0.90 -3.17
N THR A 166 -5.04 -1.02 -3.83
CA THR A 166 -5.09 -1.04 -5.30
C THR A 166 -4.61 0.28 -5.90
N PHE A 167 -4.99 1.42 -5.34
CA PHE A 167 -4.46 2.71 -5.78
C PHE A 167 -2.94 2.77 -5.65
N GLU A 168 -2.38 2.34 -4.51
CA GLU A 168 -0.93 2.35 -4.32
C GLU A 168 -0.23 1.43 -5.32
N GLU A 169 -0.73 0.21 -5.53
CA GLU A 169 -0.16 -0.69 -6.54
C GLU A 169 -0.28 -0.12 -7.95
N LEU A 170 -1.41 0.49 -8.30
CA LEU A 170 -1.61 1.14 -9.59
C LEU A 170 -0.66 2.33 -9.76
N LEU A 171 -0.41 3.13 -8.73
CA LEU A 171 0.50 4.27 -8.79
C LEU A 171 1.95 3.80 -8.93
N PHE A 172 2.41 2.92 -8.04
CA PHE A 172 3.81 2.53 -7.98
C PHE A 172 4.17 1.46 -9.02
N ARG A 173 3.43 0.35 -9.07
CA ARG A 173 3.76 -0.84 -9.89
C ARG A 173 3.09 -0.81 -11.27
N GLY A 174 2.01 -0.05 -11.41
CA GLY A 174 1.40 0.26 -12.69
C GLY A 174 2.07 1.46 -13.34
N TYR A 175 1.70 2.66 -12.91
CA TYR A 175 1.96 3.93 -13.56
C TYR A 175 3.44 4.34 -13.51
N LEU A 176 4.04 4.45 -12.32
CA LEU A 176 5.43 4.86 -12.17
C LEU A 176 6.41 3.81 -12.70
N MET A 177 6.14 2.52 -12.48
CA MET A 177 6.97 1.44 -13.02
C MET A 177 6.96 1.43 -14.55
N GLN A 178 5.80 1.63 -15.18
CA GLN A 178 5.69 1.83 -16.63
C GLN A 178 6.42 3.10 -17.09
N GLY A 179 6.27 4.20 -16.36
CA GLY A 179 6.95 5.47 -16.62
C GLY A 179 8.47 5.32 -16.62
N PHE A 180 9.05 4.93 -15.48
CA PHE A 180 10.49 4.73 -15.36
C PHE A 180 11.00 3.66 -16.32
N GLY A 181 10.27 2.56 -16.49
CA GLY A 181 10.64 1.50 -17.43
C GLY A 181 10.68 1.98 -18.87
N SER A 182 9.73 2.82 -19.28
CA SER A 182 9.66 3.39 -20.63
C SER A 182 10.68 4.51 -20.87
N ILE A 183 11.02 5.30 -19.85
CA ILE A 183 11.99 6.41 -19.92
C ILE A 183 13.42 5.87 -19.89
N PHE A 184 13.78 5.09 -18.87
CA PHE A 184 15.14 4.58 -18.68
C PHE A 184 15.45 3.30 -19.46
N LYS A 185 14.44 2.73 -20.13
CA LYS A 185 14.52 1.47 -20.88
C LYS A 185 15.08 0.30 -20.05
N SER A 186 14.85 0.30 -18.74
CA SER A 186 15.42 -0.67 -17.80
C SER A 186 14.39 -1.09 -16.73
N ARG A 187 14.15 -2.40 -16.65
CA ARG A 187 13.29 -3.00 -15.63
C ARG A 187 13.86 -2.83 -14.22
N ALA A 188 15.17 -2.96 -14.08
CA ALA A 188 15.85 -2.84 -12.79
C ALA A 188 15.76 -1.41 -12.24
N VAL A 189 15.93 -0.40 -13.09
CA VAL A 189 15.78 1.01 -12.68
C VAL A 189 14.36 1.29 -12.24
N ALA A 190 13.35 0.82 -13.00
CA ALA A 190 11.95 0.98 -12.62
C ALA A 190 11.63 0.31 -11.27
N LEU A 191 12.12 -0.91 -11.06
CA LEU A 191 11.96 -1.65 -9.80
C LEU A 191 12.59 -0.91 -8.61
N ILE A 192 13.84 -0.46 -8.74
CA ILE A 192 14.56 0.22 -7.67
C ILE A 192 13.87 1.55 -7.32
N LEU A 193 13.59 2.39 -8.32
CA LEU A 193 13.01 3.72 -8.08
C LEU A 193 11.63 3.60 -7.44
N THR A 194 10.76 2.73 -7.94
CA THR A 194 9.41 2.56 -7.35
C THR A 194 9.46 2.00 -5.94
N SER A 195 10.37 1.07 -5.65
CA SER A 195 10.52 0.47 -4.31
C SER A 195 11.04 1.48 -3.29
N VAL A 196 12.02 2.30 -3.66
CA VAL A 196 12.58 3.35 -2.80
C VAL A 196 11.55 4.46 -2.58
N LEU A 197 10.85 4.91 -3.63
CA LEU A 197 9.80 5.93 -3.49
C LEU A 197 8.65 5.44 -2.61
N PHE A 198 8.24 4.18 -2.76
CA PHE A 198 7.22 3.56 -1.90
C PHE A 198 7.64 3.61 -0.43
N GLY A 199 8.86 3.16 -0.11
CA GLY A 199 9.37 3.24 1.26
C GLY A 199 9.52 4.67 1.78
N GLY A 200 9.94 5.60 0.92
CA GLY A 200 10.10 7.01 1.27
C GLY A 200 8.80 7.70 1.68
N LEU A 201 7.64 7.28 1.16
CA LEU A 201 6.34 7.82 1.61
C LEU A 201 6.03 7.52 3.08
N HIS A 202 6.69 6.53 3.67
CA HIS A 202 6.44 6.07 5.04
C HIS A 202 7.40 6.69 6.06
N VAL A 203 8.26 7.64 5.67
CA VAL A 203 9.23 8.30 6.58
C VAL A 203 8.59 8.94 7.80
N PHE A 204 7.36 9.46 7.65
CA PHE A 204 6.65 10.17 8.71
C PHE A 204 5.69 9.26 9.50
N ASN A 205 5.77 7.94 9.30
CA ASN A 205 4.93 7.00 10.01
C ASN A 205 5.33 6.88 11.49
N PRO A 206 4.36 6.68 12.42
CA PRO A 206 4.64 6.47 13.84
C PRO A 206 5.63 5.33 14.12
N GLU A 207 5.61 4.27 13.30
CA GLU A 207 6.51 3.13 13.38
C GLU A 207 7.98 3.57 13.20
N VAL A 208 8.25 4.52 12.29
CA VAL A 208 9.61 5.07 12.07
C VAL A 208 10.03 5.96 13.23
N ALA A 209 9.10 6.72 13.83
CA ALA A 209 9.38 7.48 15.03
C ALA A 209 9.76 6.56 16.22
N LYS A 210 9.18 5.36 16.29
CA LYS A 210 9.39 4.39 17.36
C LYS A 210 10.62 3.49 17.17
N LEU A 211 10.81 2.92 15.98
CA LEU A 211 11.90 1.99 15.63
C LEU A 211 13.11 2.68 14.99
N GLY A 212 13.02 3.99 14.72
CA GLY A 212 14.00 4.74 13.95
C GLY A 212 13.96 4.43 12.46
N TYR A 213 14.88 5.04 11.71
CA TYR A 213 14.96 4.89 10.25
C TYR A 213 15.19 3.45 9.76
N GLN A 214 15.56 2.51 10.64
CA GLN A 214 15.66 1.10 10.31
C GLN A 214 14.29 0.49 9.94
N ALA A 215 13.18 1.04 10.41
CA ALA A 215 11.84 0.64 9.95
C ALA A 215 11.63 0.87 8.44
N LEU A 216 12.35 1.80 7.81
CA LEU A 216 12.28 1.98 6.36
C LEU A 216 12.76 0.75 5.58
N ILE A 217 13.58 -0.11 6.19
CA ILE A 217 14.02 -1.36 5.56
C ILE A 217 12.82 -2.23 5.22
N VAL A 218 11.81 -2.36 6.11
CA VAL A 218 10.64 -3.20 5.79
C VAL A 218 9.76 -2.54 4.73
N TYR A 219 9.58 -1.22 4.75
CA TYR A 219 8.79 -0.53 3.72
C TYR A 219 9.44 -0.59 2.33
N ILE A 220 10.75 -0.33 2.23
CA ILE A 220 11.49 -0.44 0.96
C ILE A 220 11.52 -1.89 0.48
N SER A 221 11.71 -2.84 1.38
CA SER A 221 11.69 -4.28 1.05
C SER A 221 10.32 -4.76 0.59
N THR A 222 9.23 -4.25 1.19
CA THR A 222 7.86 -4.46 0.69
C THR A 222 7.71 -3.89 -0.72
N GLY A 223 8.26 -2.68 -0.92
CA GLY A 223 8.58 -2.05 -2.19
C GLY A 223 9.04 -3.06 -3.24
N PHE A 224 10.19 -3.67 -2.95
CA PHE A 224 10.87 -4.64 -3.80
C PHE A 224 10.09 -5.94 -3.96
N PHE A 225 9.55 -6.50 -2.88
CA PHE A 225 8.78 -7.74 -2.92
C PHE A 225 7.61 -7.64 -3.90
N LEU A 226 6.76 -6.63 -3.76
CA LEU A 226 5.60 -6.44 -4.64
C LEU A 226 6.01 -6.07 -6.07
N GLY A 227 7.10 -5.32 -6.24
CA GLY A 227 7.66 -5.02 -7.55
C GLY A 227 8.21 -6.26 -8.27
N ILE A 228 8.94 -7.13 -7.56
CA ILE A 228 9.45 -8.40 -8.09
C ILE A 228 8.29 -9.30 -8.48
N VAL A 229 7.31 -9.47 -7.59
CA VAL A 229 6.10 -10.26 -7.86
C VAL A 229 5.40 -9.73 -9.11
N THR A 230 5.24 -8.42 -9.25
CA THR A 230 4.61 -7.79 -10.42
C THR A 230 5.36 -8.08 -11.72
N LEU A 231 6.68 -7.90 -11.73
CA LEU A 231 7.50 -8.08 -12.93
C LEU A 231 7.62 -9.56 -13.34
N MET A 232 7.76 -10.46 -12.37
CA MET A 232 7.84 -11.89 -12.63
C MET A 232 6.50 -12.44 -13.12
N ASP A 233 5.40 -11.96 -12.54
CA ASP A 233 4.06 -12.41 -12.90
C ASP A 233 3.50 -11.74 -14.16
N GLU A 234 4.04 -10.58 -14.53
CA GLU A 234 3.55 -9.69 -15.60
C GLU A 234 2.12 -9.17 -15.33
N GLY A 235 1.84 -8.88 -14.06
CA GLY A 235 0.62 -8.24 -13.60
C GLY A 235 0.62 -7.99 -12.09
N LEU A 236 -0.23 -7.06 -11.65
CA LEU A 236 -0.34 -6.56 -10.28
C LEU A 236 -1.22 -7.46 -9.42
N GLU A 237 -1.92 -8.46 -9.97
CA GLU A 237 -2.96 -9.19 -9.24
C GLU A 237 -2.46 -9.85 -7.94
N LEU A 238 -1.27 -10.45 -7.97
CA LEU A 238 -0.65 -11.00 -6.76
C LEU A 238 -0.24 -9.92 -5.77
N ALA A 239 0.26 -8.78 -6.25
CA ALA A 239 0.64 -7.65 -5.40
C ALA A 239 -0.59 -7.01 -4.73
N ILE A 240 -1.67 -6.77 -5.48
CA ILE A 240 -2.95 -6.25 -4.98
C ILE A 240 -3.52 -7.20 -3.92
N GLY A 241 -3.58 -8.50 -4.21
CA GLY A 241 -4.10 -9.49 -3.26
C GLY A 241 -3.28 -9.53 -1.98
N PHE A 242 -1.95 -9.55 -2.09
CA PHE A 242 -1.06 -9.53 -0.94
C PHE A 242 -1.25 -8.25 -0.12
N HIS A 243 -1.17 -7.09 -0.76
CA HIS A 243 -1.20 -5.80 -0.06
C HIS A 243 -2.56 -5.59 0.63
N ALA A 244 -3.66 -5.87 -0.07
CA ALA A 244 -5.00 -5.83 0.55
C ALA A 244 -5.13 -6.79 1.74
N GLY A 245 -4.64 -8.03 1.61
CA GLY A 245 -4.66 -9.00 2.71
C GLY A 245 -3.83 -8.56 3.89
N ASN A 246 -2.61 -8.07 3.64
CA ASN A 246 -1.71 -7.58 4.67
C ASN A 246 -2.35 -6.44 5.48
N ASN A 247 -2.87 -5.42 4.80
CA ASN A 247 -3.37 -4.23 5.48
C ASN A 247 -4.73 -4.49 6.14
N LEU A 248 -5.63 -5.21 5.48
CA LEU A 248 -6.96 -5.48 6.01
C LEU A 248 -6.88 -6.37 7.27
N ILE A 249 -6.10 -7.45 7.19
CA ILE A 249 -5.99 -8.39 8.31
C ILE A 249 -5.27 -7.73 9.50
N THR A 250 -4.20 -6.99 9.25
CA THR A 250 -3.53 -6.21 10.30
C THR A 250 -4.51 -5.22 10.95
N ALA A 251 -5.22 -4.41 10.17
CA ALA A 251 -6.16 -3.41 10.70
C ALA A 251 -7.32 -4.02 11.51
N LEU A 252 -7.76 -5.24 11.19
CA LEU A 252 -8.85 -5.93 11.89
C LEU A 252 -8.38 -6.71 13.12
N LEU A 253 -7.18 -7.31 13.08
CA LEU A 253 -6.73 -8.21 14.14
C LEU A 253 -6.00 -7.48 15.27
N VAL A 254 -5.08 -6.57 14.95
CA VAL A 254 -4.18 -6.00 15.96
C VAL A 254 -4.00 -4.50 15.73
N THR A 255 -4.07 -3.72 16.80
CA THR A 255 -3.71 -2.30 16.82
C THR A 255 -2.68 -2.05 17.92
N ALA A 256 -1.84 -1.03 17.76
CA ALA A 256 -0.91 -0.59 18.78
C ALA A 256 -0.75 0.94 18.76
N ASP A 257 -0.33 1.52 19.89
CA ASP A 257 -0.24 2.97 20.04
C ASP A 257 0.81 3.61 19.13
N TRP A 258 1.82 2.83 18.76
CA TRP A 258 2.92 3.21 17.88
C TRP A 258 2.66 2.89 16.39
N THR A 259 1.46 2.45 16.03
CA THR A 259 1.09 2.17 14.63
C THR A 259 0.29 3.30 13.99
N ALA A 260 0.40 3.45 12.67
CA ALA A 260 -0.39 4.41 11.91
C ALA A 260 -1.89 4.14 11.99
N PHE A 261 -2.31 2.88 12.06
CA PHE A 261 -3.73 2.50 12.15
C PHE A 261 -4.15 2.21 13.60
N LYS A 262 -4.75 3.20 14.23
CA LYS A 262 -5.41 3.07 15.54
C LYS A 262 -6.87 2.68 15.35
N THR A 263 -7.20 1.38 15.45
CA THR A 263 -8.51 0.83 15.06
C THR A 263 -9.20 0.10 16.23
N HIS A 264 -10.51 -0.15 16.12
CA HIS A 264 -11.23 -1.06 17.02
C HIS A 264 -11.00 -2.54 16.65
N SER A 265 -9.73 -2.93 16.46
CA SER A 265 -9.30 -4.30 16.16
C SER A 265 -9.64 -5.29 17.27
N VAL A 266 -9.51 -6.59 16.99
CA VAL A 266 -9.75 -7.67 17.98
C VAL A 266 -8.82 -7.52 19.19
N PHE A 267 -7.53 -7.37 18.94
CA PHE A 267 -6.51 -7.24 19.96
C PHE A 267 -5.86 -5.86 19.92
N ARG A 268 -5.45 -5.38 21.10
CA ARG A 268 -4.50 -4.30 21.25
C ARG A 268 -3.18 -4.89 21.72
N TYR A 269 -2.11 -4.63 20.99
CA TYR A 269 -0.76 -5.00 21.38
C TYR A 269 -0.18 -3.91 22.30
N LEU A 270 0.31 -4.33 23.46
CA LEU A 270 0.88 -3.50 24.52
C LEU A 270 2.41 -3.57 24.56
N GLY A 271 3.00 -4.53 23.84
CA GLY A 271 4.44 -4.69 23.76
C GLY A 271 5.14 -3.61 22.94
N GLU A 272 6.46 -3.61 23.05
CA GLU A 272 7.35 -2.75 22.29
C GLU A 272 7.69 -3.39 20.94
N PRO A 273 7.71 -2.62 19.83
CA PRO A 273 8.08 -3.18 18.54
C PRO A 273 9.55 -3.62 18.54
N SER A 274 9.87 -4.64 17.75
CA SER A 274 11.20 -5.20 17.65
C SER A 274 11.66 -5.22 16.19
N LEU A 275 12.86 -4.68 15.95
CA LEU A 275 13.49 -4.75 14.62
C LEU A 275 13.62 -6.20 14.12
N VAL A 276 13.77 -7.17 15.02
CA VAL A 276 13.89 -8.57 14.60
C VAL A 276 12.55 -9.08 14.07
N SER A 277 11.47 -8.94 14.84
CA SER A 277 10.15 -9.46 14.46
C SER A 277 9.46 -8.64 13.38
N ASP A 278 9.56 -7.31 13.45
CA ASP A 278 8.77 -6.40 12.62
C ASP A 278 9.49 -5.98 11.34
N VAL A 279 10.84 -6.12 11.30
CA VAL A 279 11.66 -5.71 10.15
C VAL A 279 12.41 -6.90 9.55
N TYR A 280 13.30 -7.54 10.30
CA TYR A 280 14.23 -8.50 9.71
C TYR A 280 13.58 -9.84 9.35
N ILE A 281 12.70 -10.39 10.18
CA ILE A 281 12.00 -11.65 9.88
C ILE A 281 11.13 -11.50 8.60
N PRO A 282 10.27 -10.48 8.46
CA PRO A 282 9.48 -10.29 7.24
C PRO A 282 10.36 -10.19 5.98
N VAL A 283 11.45 -9.42 6.06
CA VAL A 283 12.33 -9.12 4.92
C VAL A 283 13.20 -10.31 4.52
N LEU A 284 13.83 -10.97 5.49
CA LEU A 284 14.83 -12.00 5.23
C LEU A 284 14.22 -13.41 5.14
N ILE A 285 13.02 -13.62 5.67
CA ILE A 285 12.38 -14.94 5.73
C ILE A 285 11.07 -14.94 4.95
N PHE A 286 10.09 -14.09 5.32
CA PHE A 286 8.75 -14.20 4.75
C PHE A 286 8.68 -13.81 3.27
N TYR A 287 9.24 -12.66 2.87
CA TYR A 287 9.20 -12.24 1.46
C TYR A 287 9.94 -13.22 0.54
N PRO A 288 11.16 -13.70 0.85
CA PRO A 288 11.81 -14.73 0.03
C PRO A 288 10.99 -16.02 -0.08
N ILE A 289 10.41 -16.51 1.02
CA ILE A 289 9.56 -17.71 1.00
C ILE A 289 8.34 -17.50 0.10
N LEU A 290 7.65 -16.36 0.23
CA LEU A 290 6.49 -16.05 -0.60
C LEU A 290 6.85 -15.93 -2.08
N ILE A 291 7.99 -15.32 -2.40
CA ILE A 291 8.53 -15.29 -3.77
C ILE A 291 8.73 -16.71 -4.30
N LEU A 292 9.32 -17.61 -3.52
CA LEU A 292 9.54 -19.00 -3.92
C LEU A 292 8.22 -19.77 -4.10
N ILE A 293 7.24 -19.57 -3.20
CA ILE A 293 5.90 -20.15 -3.30
C ILE A 293 5.22 -19.71 -4.60
N PHE A 294 5.14 -18.39 -4.85
CA PHE A 294 4.52 -17.87 -6.06
C PHE A 294 5.27 -18.29 -7.33
N SER A 295 6.61 -18.32 -7.28
CA SER A 295 7.44 -18.85 -8.37
C SER A 295 7.12 -20.31 -8.67
N GLY A 296 6.90 -21.14 -7.66
CA GLY A 296 6.53 -22.55 -7.83
C GLY A 296 5.13 -22.72 -8.42
N ILE A 297 4.14 -22.02 -7.86
CA ILE A 297 2.73 -22.08 -8.29
C ILE A 297 2.58 -21.62 -9.73
N TYR A 298 3.17 -20.47 -10.07
CA TYR A 298 3.02 -19.85 -11.40
C TYR A 298 4.16 -20.15 -12.36
N LYS A 299 5.09 -21.02 -11.96
CA LYS A 299 6.20 -21.52 -12.77
C LYS A 299 6.99 -20.39 -13.42
N TRP A 300 7.33 -19.37 -12.62
CA TRP A 300 8.08 -18.21 -13.11
C TRP A 300 9.44 -18.62 -13.66
N LYS A 301 9.80 -18.09 -14.84
CA LYS A 301 11.04 -18.38 -15.57
C LYS A 301 11.69 -17.09 -16.04
N ASN A 302 12.94 -17.19 -16.51
CA ASN A 302 13.68 -16.08 -17.14
C ASN A 302 13.87 -14.86 -16.22
N TRP A 303 14.13 -15.09 -14.94
CA TRP A 303 14.35 -14.07 -13.91
C TRP A 303 15.28 -12.94 -14.33
N LYS A 304 16.42 -13.28 -14.95
CA LYS A 304 17.39 -12.29 -15.44
C LYS A 304 16.74 -11.31 -16.44
N GLN A 305 15.97 -11.81 -17.39
CA GLN A 305 15.26 -10.98 -18.36
C GLN A 305 14.10 -10.20 -17.72
N LYS A 306 13.35 -10.85 -16.82
CA LYS A 306 12.17 -10.26 -16.18
C LYS A 306 12.49 -9.13 -15.21
N LEU A 307 13.65 -9.17 -14.56
CA LEU A 307 14.07 -8.17 -13.57
C LEU A 307 15.13 -7.20 -14.11
N PHE A 308 16.06 -7.68 -14.94
CA PHE A 308 17.21 -6.89 -15.42
C PHE A 308 17.21 -6.70 -16.94
N GLY A 309 16.19 -7.19 -17.65
CA GLY A 309 16.07 -7.00 -19.09
C GLY A 309 15.88 -5.54 -19.48
N LYS A 310 16.37 -5.21 -20.68
CA LYS A 310 16.07 -3.93 -21.33
C LYS A 310 14.62 -3.91 -21.81
N ILE A 311 14.04 -2.71 -21.84
CA ILE A 311 12.72 -2.48 -22.40
C ILE A 311 12.86 -2.01 -23.84
N GLU A 312 12.39 -2.82 -24.78
CA GLU A 312 12.43 -2.50 -26.21
C GLU A 312 11.07 -2.01 -26.70
N GLN A 313 11.06 -0.83 -27.31
CA GLN A 313 9.90 -0.31 -28.02
C GLN A 313 9.86 -0.98 -29.39
N THR A 314 9.21 -2.14 -29.49
CA THR A 314 8.93 -2.74 -30.80
C THR A 314 7.85 -1.90 -31.47
N LYS A 315 8.25 -1.18 -32.53
CA LYS A 315 7.37 -0.49 -33.49
C LYS A 315 6.32 -1.42 -34.06
#